data_AF-A0A961CPC4-F1
#
_entry.id   AF-A0A961CPC4-F1
#
_cell.length_a   1.000
_cell.length_b   1.000
_cell.length_c   1.000
_cell.angle_alpha   90.00
_cell.angle_beta   90.00
_cell.angle_gamma   90.00
#
_symmetry.space_group_name_H-M   'P 1'
#
loop_
_entity.id
_entity.type
_entity.pdbx_description
1 polymer ?
#
loop_
_entity_poly.entity_id
_entity_poly.type
_entity_poly.pdbx_seq_one_letter_code
_entity_poly.pdbx_strand_id
1 'polypeptide(L)'
;MYTQLLANLAILVLAGFVGFAVISKVPNTLHTPLMSGTNAIHGIVVLGALLVLGDLPADASWGVRAIAFVALVFGTLNVIGGFLVTDRMLGMFKSKKKELPAAGAKEVTK
;
A
#
# COMPACT_ATOMS: atom_id res chain seq x y z
N MET A 1 -7.60 -14.90 -28.22
CA MET A 1 -6.32 -14.23 -27.94
C MET A 1 -6.41 -12.72 -28.15
N TYR A 2 -6.83 -12.23 -29.32
CA TYR A 2 -6.99 -10.79 -29.59
C TYR A 2 -8.01 -10.08 -28.67
N THR A 3 -9.13 -10.73 -28.35
CA THR A 3 -10.16 -10.16 -27.46
C THR A 3 -9.65 -9.88 -26.05
N GLN A 4 -8.90 -10.80 -25.44
CA GLN A 4 -8.31 -10.59 -24.12
C GLN A 4 -7.21 -9.52 -24.13
N LEU A 5 -6.37 -9.49 -25.17
CA LEU A 5 -5.38 -8.43 -25.33
C LEU A 5 -6.04 -7.05 -25.44
N LEU A 6 -7.07 -6.92 -26.27
CA LEU A 6 -7.84 -5.69 -26.42
C LEU A 6 -8.52 -5.29 -25.10
N ALA A 7 -9.09 -6.25 -24.35
CA ALA A 7 -9.67 -5.99 -23.05
C ALA A 7 -8.63 -5.50 -22.03
N ASN A 8 -7.46 -6.14 -21.95
CA ASN A 8 -6.38 -5.74 -21.04
C ASN A 8 -5.80 -4.37 -21.39
N LEU A 9 -5.68 -4.05 -22.69
CA LEU A 9 -5.31 -2.72 -23.16
C LEU A 9 -6.35 -1.67 -22.77
N ALA A 10 -7.63 -1.97 -22.95
CA ALA A 10 -8.71 -1.08 -22.54
C ALA A 10 -8.67 -0.84 -21.02
N ILE A 11 -8.48 -1.90 -20.22
CA ILE A 11 -8.34 -1.81 -18.75
C ILE A 11 -7.14 -0.94 -18.40
N LEU A 12 -5.97 -1.16 -19.02
CA LEU A 12 -4.75 -0.38 -18.77
C LEU A 12 -4.97 1.11 -19.02
N VAL A 13 -5.53 1.45 -20.18
CA VAL A 13 -5.76 2.85 -20.59
C VAL A 13 -6.80 3.50 -19.68
N LEU A 14 -7.94 2.84 -19.43
CA LEU A 14 -9.00 3.37 -18.58
C LEU A 14 -8.56 3.52 -17.12
N ALA A 15 -7.81 2.55 -16.58
CA ALA A 15 -7.24 2.64 -15.24
C ALA A 15 -6.26 3.82 -15.12
N GLY A 16 -5.46 4.10 -16.17
CA GLY A 16 -4.61 5.28 -16.24
C GLY A 16 -5.39 6.59 -16.14
N PHE A 17 -6.49 6.72 -16.91
CA PHE A 17 -7.38 7.88 -16.81
C PHE A 17 -8.02 8.03 -15.43
N VAL A 18 -8.47 6.93 -14.83
CA VAL A 18 -9.02 6.93 -13.46
C VAL A 18 -7.96 7.38 -12.46
N GLY A 19 -6.74 6.86 -12.55
CA GLY A 19 -5.62 7.26 -11.70
C GLY A 19 -5.34 8.76 -11.78
N PHE A 20 -5.26 9.30 -13.00
CA PHE A 20 -5.08 10.74 -13.22
C PHE A 20 -6.22 11.57 -12.61
N ALA A 21 -7.47 11.18 -12.85
CA ALA A 21 -8.65 11.90 -12.37
C ALA A 21 -8.78 11.91 -10.84
N VAL A 22 -8.32 10.84 -10.18
CA VAL A 22 -8.32 10.73 -8.71
C VAL A 22 -7.15 11.52 -8.11
N ILE A 23 -5.92 11.33 -8.60
CA ILE A 23 -4.72 11.98 -8.03
C ILE A 23 -4.78 13.50 -8.18
N SER A 24 -5.32 14.01 -9.29
CA SER A 24 -5.46 15.46 -9.55
C SER A 24 -6.32 16.21 -8.51
N LYS A 25 -7.06 15.49 -7.66
CA LYS A 25 -7.96 16.07 -6.64
C LYS A 25 -7.42 15.94 -5.22
N VAL A 26 -6.21 15.39 -5.04
CA VAL A 26 -5.60 15.24 -3.72
C VAL A 26 -5.00 16.58 -3.26
N PRO A 27 -5.27 17.06 -2.04
CA PRO A 27 -4.67 18.28 -1.52
C PRO A 27 -3.16 18.11 -1.25
N ASN A 28 -2.39 19.19 -1.36
CA ASN A 28 -0.93 19.20 -1.17
C ASN A 28 -0.47 18.60 0.17
N THR A 29 -1.27 18.75 1.23
CA THR A 29 -0.99 18.17 2.56
C THR A 29 -0.89 16.65 2.56
N LEU A 30 -1.50 15.98 1.58
CA LEU A 30 -1.53 14.53 1.45
C LEU A 30 -0.56 13.99 0.41
N HIS A 31 0.26 14.79 -0.27
CA HIS A 31 1.16 14.28 -1.31
C HIS A 31 2.19 13.29 -0.77
N THR A 32 2.77 13.53 0.41
CA THR A 32 3.74 12.62 1.03
C THR A 32 3.07 11.33 1.55
N PRO A 33 1.94 11.39 2.30
CA PRO A 33 1.17 10.19 2.60
C PRO A 33 0.70 9.43 1.35
N LEU A 34 0.30 10.13 0.29
CA LEU A 34 -0.12 9.54 -0.97
C LEU A 34 1.04 8.82 -1.66
N MET A 35 2.22 9.44 -1.70
CA MET A 35 3.44 8.82 -2.25
C MET A 35 3.78 7.52 -1.50
N SER A 36 3.67 7.52 -0.17
CA SER A 36 3.86 6.30 0.63
C SER A 36 2.74 5.26 0.37
N GLY A 37 1.49 5.71 0.26
CA GLY A 37 0.35 4.84 0.01
C GLY A 37 0.40 4.16 -1.35
N THR A 38 0.78 4.87 -2.42
CA THR A 38 0.99 4.27 -3.74
C THR A 38 2.19 3.32 -3.74
N ASN A 39 3.20 3.56 -2.89
CA ASN A 39 4.29 2.61 -2.65
C ASN A 39 3.81 1.30 -2.01
N ALA A 40 2.82 1.36 -1.11
CA ALA A 40 2.21 0.17 -0.51
C ALA A 40 1.34 -0.61 -1.51
N ILE A 41 0.62 0.10 -2.38
CA ILE A 41 -0.30 -0.51 -3.36
C ILE A 41 0.46 -1.25 -4.47
N HIS A 42 1.58 -0.71 -4.98
CA HIS A 42 2.36 -1.42 -6.00
C HIS A 42 3.00 -2.71 -5.48
N GLY A 43 3.02 -2.92 -4.16
CA GLY A 43 3.37 -4.18 -3.53
C GLY A 43 2.52 -5.38 -3.97
N ILE A 44 1.47 -5.18 -4.79
CA ILE A 44 0.76 -6.22 -5.53
C ILE A 44 1.68 -7.21 -6.27
N VAL A 45 2.92 -6.80 -6.58
CA VAL A 45 4.00 -7.67 -7.08
C VAL A 45 4.16 -8.96 -6.24
N VAL A 46 3.84 -8.93 -4.94
CA VAL A 46 3.85 -10.13 -4.08
C VAL A 46 2.92 -11.24 -4.61
N LEU A 47 1.76 -10.91 -5.19
CA LEU A 47 0.86 -11.88 -5.80
C LEU A 47 1.49 -12.50 -7.05
N GLY A 48 2.17 -11.69 -7.87
CA GLY A 48 2.91 -12.18 -9.03
C GLY A 48 4.01 -13.15 -8.62
N ALA A 49 4.79 -12.82 -7.59
CA ALA A 49 5.82 -13.70 -7.05
C ALA A 49 5.23 -14.99 -6.47
N LEU A 50 4.08 -14.91 -5.79
CA LEU A 50 3.40 -16.09 -5.24
C LEU A 50 2.91 -17.04 -6.33
N LEU A 51 2.28 -16.50 -7.39
CA LEU A 51 1.84 -17.30 -8.54
C LEU A 51 3.02 -17.94 -9.25
N VAL A 52 4.09 -17.18 -9.52
CA VAL A 52 5.30 -17.71 -10.17
C VAL A 52 5.93 -18.82 -9.34
N LEU A 53 6.09 -18.62 -8.03
CA LEU A 53 6.67 -19.64 -7.15
C LEU A 53 5.78 -20.89 -7.06
N GLY A 54 4.46 -20.72 -7.01
CA GLY A 54 3.47 -21.79 -6.92
C GLY A 54 3.34 -22.63 -8.19
N ASP A 55 3.54 -22.02 -9.36
CA ASP A 55 3.46 -22.67 -10.67
C ASP A 55 4.81 -23.24 -11.16
N LEU A 56 5.85 -23.23 -10.32
CA LEU A 56 7.15 -23.77 -10.71
C LEU A 56 7.09 -25.29 -10.96
N PRO A 57 7.65 -25.79 -12.08
CA PRO A 57 7.79 -27.22 -12.31
C PRO A 57 8.56 -27.95 -11.22
N ALA A 58 8.23 -29.23 -11.02
CA ALA A 58 8.88 -30.09 -10.02
C ALA A 58 10.40 -30.29 -10.29
N ASP A 59 10.82 -30.15 -11.54
CA ASP A 59 12.20 -30.21 -12.02
C ASP A 59 12.87 -28.83 -12.17
N ALA A 60 12.19 -27.74 -11.79
CA ALA A 60 12.76 -26.41 -11.83
C ALA A 60 14.08 -26.34 -11.06
N SER A 61 15.09 -25.72 -11.69
CA SER A 61 16.42 -25.61 -11.10
C SER A 61 16.39 -24.86 -9.76
N TRP A 62 17.31 -25.23 -8.86
CA TRP A 62 17.38 -24.63 -7.53
C TRP A 62 17.54 -23.10 -7.59
N GLY A 63 18.26 -22.59 -8.58
CA GLY A 63 18.48 -21.15 -8.76
C GLY A 63 17.19 -20.38 -9.07
N VAL A 64 16.32 -20.94 -9.92
CA VAL A 64 15.02 -20.32 -10.24
C VAL A 64 14.13 -20.29 -9.00
N ARG A 65 14.11 -21.39 -8.22
CA ARG A 65 13.37 -21.46 -6.95
C ARG A 65 13.87 -20.43 -5.95
N ALA A 66 15.18 -20.26 -5.83
CA ALA A 66 15.77 -19.28 -4.94
C ALA A 66 15.40 -17.85 -5.34
N ILE A 67 15.46 -17.51 -6.64
CA ILE A 67 15.07 -16.20 -7.15
C ILE A 67 13.58 -15.93 -6.89
N ALA A 68 12.69 -16.88 -7.18
CA ALA A 68 11.25 -16.74 -6.95
C ALA A 68 10.93 -16.56 -5.46
N PHE A 69 11.61 -17.30 -4.59
CA PHE A 69 11.49 -17.15 -3.13
C PHE A 69 11.95 -15.76 -2.67
N VAL A 70 13.11 -15.29 -3.14
CA VAL A 70 13.63 -13.96 -2.82
C VAL A 70 12.69 -12.86 -3.32
N ALA A 71 12.12 -13.00 -4.52
CA ALA A 71 11.12 -12.08 -5.05
C ALA A 71 9.88 -12.01 -4.14
N LEU A 72 9.41 -13.15 -3.64
CA LEU A 72 8.29 -13.22 -2.70
C LEU A 72 8.59 -12.50 -1.38
N VAL A 73 9.80 -12.70 -0.83
CA VAL A 73 10.26 -12.01 0.39
C VAL A 73 10.29 -10.49 0.17
N PHE A 74 10.91 -10.02 -0.91
CA PHE A 74 10.96 -8.58 -1.21
C PHE A 74 9.57 -7.97 -1.47
N GLY A 75 8.69 -8.69 -2.17
CA GLY A 75 7.30 -8.25 -2.36
C GLY A 75 6.56 -8.12 -1.02
N THR A 76 6.77 -9.07 -0.11
CA THR A 76 6.18 -9.04 1.23
C THR A 76 6.70 -7.86 2.05
N LEU A 77 8.01 -7.61 2.03
CA LEU A 77 8.61 -6.46 2.71
C LEU A 77 8.09 -5.12 2.17
N ASN A 78 7.90 -5.02 0.85
CA ASN A 78 7.36 -3.82 0.22
C ASN A 78 5.92 -3.52 0.68
N VAL A 79 5.03 -4.52 0.66
CA VAL A 79 3.63 -4.37 1.11
C VAL A 79 3.59 -3.97 2.59
N ILE A 80 4.23 -4.76 3.46
CA ILE A 80 4.18 -4.54 4.91
C ILE A 80 4.81 -3.20 5.26
N GLY A 81 6.01 -2.91 4.75
CA GLY A 81 6.71 -1.67 5.00
C GLY A 81 5.93 -0.45 4.50
N GLY A 82 5.36 -0.55 3.29
CA GLY A 82 4.54 0.51 2.69
C GLY A 82 3.31 0.83 3.52
N PHE A 83 2.54 -0.18 3.95
CA PHE A 83 1.33 0.03 4.76
C PHE A 83 1.65 0.56 6.17
N LEU A 84 2.71 0.08 6.82
CA LEU A 84 3.13 0.57 8.14
C LEU A 84 3.58 2.04 8.12
N VAL A 85 4.36 2.43 7.11
CA VAL A 85 4.81 3.82 6.96
C VAL A 85 3.62 4.73 6.64
N THR A 86 2.73 4.28 5.76
CA THR A 86 1.53 5.04 5.38
C THR A 86 0.59 5.25 6.57
N ASP A 87 0.36 4.23 7.40
CA ASP A 87 -0.47 4.35 8.62
C ASP A 87 0.15 5.34 9.61
N ARG A 88 1.46 5.29 9.84
CA ARG A 88 2.17 6.30 10.66
C ARG A 88 1.99 7.70 10.12
N MET A 89 2.10 7.88 8.80
CA MET A 89 1.93 9.19 8.16
C MET A 89 0.50 9.71 8.33
N LEU A 90 -0.52 8.86 8.11
CA LEU A 90 -1.92 9.22 8.26
C LEU A 90 -2.32 9.43 9.73
N GLY A 91 -1.64 8.78 10.67
CA GLY A 91 -1.81 8.98 12.10
C GLY A 91 -1.59 10.43 12.55
N MET A 92 -0.78 11.20 11.82
CA MET A 92 -0.51 12.62 12.12
C MET A 92 -1.71 13.55 11.86
N PHE A 93 -2.70 13.09 11.08
CA PHE A 93 -3.94 13.84 10.81
C PHE A 93 -5.05 13.55 11.83
N LYS A 94 -4.86 12.58 12.73
CA LYS A 94 -5.81 12.32 13.82
C LYS A 94 -5.66 13.43 14.86
N SER A 95 -6.74 14.19 15.10
CA SER A 95 -6.76 15.17 16.19
C SER A 95 -6.47 14.47 17.51
N LYS A 96 -5.46 14.94 18.26
CA LYS A 96 -5.28 14.50 19.65
C LYS A 96 -6.58 14.79 20.39
N LYS A 97 -7.20 13.76 20.95
CA LYS A 97 -8.32 13.93 21.89
C LYS A 97 -7.81 14.86 22.98
N LYS A 98 -8.33 16.08 23.04
CA LYS A 98 -7.99 17.05 24.09
C LYS A 98 -8.39 16.39 25.40
N GLU A 99 -7.42 15.88 26.15
CA GLU A 99 -7.64 15.53 27.55
C GLU A 99 -8.07 16.83 28.22
N LEU A 100 -9.37 16.93 28.49
CA LEU A 100 -9.94 18.04 29.23
C LEU A 100 -9.27 18.01 30.61
N PRO A 101 -8.65 19.11 31.06
CA PRO A 101 -8.13 19.18 32.42
C PRO A 101 -9.30 18.88 33.38
N ALA A 102 -9.09 17.93 34.29
CA ALA A 102 -10.06 17.59 35.31
C ALA A 102 -10.51 18.88 36.01
N ALA A 103 -11.79 19.20 35.86
CA ALA A 103 -12.38 20.42 36.38
C ALA A 103 -12.20 20.46 37.91
N GLY A 104 -11.82 21.64 38.40
CA GLY A 104 -11.32 21.86 39.75
C GLY A 104 -12.19 21.28 40.86
N ALA A 105 -11.55 20.57 41.77
CA ALA A 105 -12.02 20.47 43.14
C ALA A 105 -11.88 21.86 43.78
N LYS A 106 -13.00 22.59 43.87
CA LYS A 106 -13.10 23.76 44.74
C LYS A 106 -12.84 23.30 46.18
N GLU A 107 -11.70 23.69 46.71
CA GLU A 107 -11.42 23.60 48.15
C GLU A 107 -12.34 24.60 48.86
N VAL A 108 -13.37 24.07 49.50
CA VAL A 108 -14.17 24.78 50.49
C VAL A 108 -13.43 24.64 51.81
N THR A 109 -12.74 25.67 52.25
CA THR A 109 -12.29 25.76 53.64
C THR A 109 -12.48 27.17 54.15
N LYS A 110 -13.22 27.20 55.27
CA LYS A 110 -13.55 28.34 56.12
C LYS A 110 -12.34 29.12 56.59
#